data_AF-A0A1A1YGF7-F1
#
_entry.id   AF-A0A1A1YGF7-F1
#
_cell.length_a   1.000
_cell.length_b   1.000
_cell.length_c   1.000
_cell.angle_alpha   90.00
_cell.angle_beta   90.00
_cell.angle_gamma   90.00
#
_symmetry.space_group_name_H-M   'P 1'
#
loop_
_entity.id
_entity.type
_entity.pdbx_description
1 polymer ?
#
loop_
_entity_poly.entity_id
_entity_poly.type
_entity_poly.pdbx_seq_one_letter_code
_entity_poly.pdbx_strand_id
1 'polypeptide(L)'
;MFADTDAVRALGSANSAHAVDLAAVAAHLASTPDAASETLLGPVGARFLAALTEATTEASRAVAALADRMETACRTAHHAAGAYDSADAHAGTRVSGVY
;
A
#
# COMPACT_ATOMS: atom_id res chain seq x y z
N MET A 1 -1.35 30.02 6.07
CA MET A 1 -1.14 29.05 4.99
C MET A 1 -2.27 28.05 5.08
N PHE A 2 -3.20 28.03 4.13
CA PHE A 2 -4.25 27.00 4.07
C PHE A 2 -3.63 25.78 3.39
N ALA A 3 -3.37 24.72 4.15
CA ALA A 3 -3.10 23.42 3.55
C ALA A 3 -4.40 22.92 2.94
N ASP A 4 -4.35 22.42 1.70
CA ASP A 4 -5.50 21.78 1.07
C ASP A 4 -5.70 20.39 1.69
N THR A 5 -6.45 20.33 2.79
CA THR A 5 -6.68 19.10 3.56
C THR A 5 -7.52 18.09 2.79
N ASP A 6 -8.33 18.55 1.82
CA ASP A 6 -9.07 17.70 0.90
C ASP A 6 -8.13 16.99 -0.08
N ALA A 7 -7.16 17.70 -0.67
CA ALA A 7 -6.13 17.09 -1.51
C ALA A 7 -5.27 16.07 -0.72
N VAL A 8 -4.95 16.36 0.54
CA VAL A 8 -4.20 15.44 1.41
C VAL A 8 -5.02 14.16 1.70
N ARG A 9 -6.32 14.27 1.99
CA ARG A 9 -7.19 13.09 2.19
C ARG A 9 -7.41 12.31 0.89
N ALA A 10 -7.52 13.00 -0.25
CA ALA A 10 -7.62 12.36 -1.56
C ALA A 10 -6.37 11.54 -1.88
N LEU A 11 -5.17 12.08 -1.62
CA LEU A 11 -3.91 11.36 -1.75
C LEU A 11 -3.86 10.12 -0.84
N GLY A 12 -4.30 10.25 0.41
CA GLY A 12 -4.37 9.11 1.33
C GLY A 12 -5.30 8.00 0.81
N SER A 13 -6.47 8.38 0.30
CA SER A 13 -7.43 7.44 -0.29
C SER A 13 -6.87 6.72 -1.52
N ALA A 14 -6.16 7.45 -2.39
CA ALA A 14 -5.48 6.86 -3.55
C ALA A 14 -4.40 5.84 -3.13
N ASN A 15 -3.60 6.16 -2.12
CA ASN A 15 -2.61 5.22 -1.57
C ASN A 15 -3.26 3.96 -0.98
N SER A 16 -4.43 4.10 -0.35
CA SER A 16 -5.18 2.94 0.15
C SER A 16 -5.67 2.04 -0.98
N ALA A 17 -6.17 2.61 -2.08
CA ALA A 17 -6.59 1.83 -3.24
C ALA A 17 -5.40 1.09 -3.87
N HIS A 18 -4.26 1.78 -4.03
CA HIS A 18 -3.04 1.16 -4.53
C HIS A 18 -2.51 0.04 -3.60
N ALA A 19 -2.65 0.17 -2.28
CA ALA A 19 -2.29 -0.89 -1.35
C ALA A 19 -3.14 -2.16 -1.59
N VAL A 20 -4.45 -2.02 -1.82
CA VAL A 20 -5.34 -3.14 -2.14
C VAL A 20 -4.94 -3.82 -3.45
N ASP A 21 -4.68 -3.03 -4.50
CA ASP A 21 -4.26 -3.57 -5.80
C ASP A 21 -2.93 -4.33 -5.69
N LEU A 22 -1.95 -3.78 -4.96
CA LEU A 22 -0.66 -4.42 -4.72
C LEU A 22 -0.81 -5.71 -3.89
N ALA A 23 -1.68 -5.72 -2.87
CA ALA A 23 -1.96 -6.94 -2.11
C ALA A 23 -2.57 -8.05 -3.00
N ALA A 24 -3.45 -7.68 -3.92
CA ALA A 24 -4.02 -8.62 -4.89
C ALA A 24 -2.95 -9.18 -5.84
N VAL A 25 -2.04 -8.32 -6.32
CA VAL A 25 -0.89 -8.74 -7.15
C VAL A 25 0.04 -9.68 -6.37
N ALA A 26 0.34 -9.37 -5.10
CA ALA A 26 1.17 -10.22 -4.25
C ALA A 26 0.55 -11.62 -4.06
N ALA A 27 -0.77 -11.68 -3.83
CA ALA A 27 -1.50 -12.94 -3.72
C ALA A 27 -1.46 -13.73 -5.03
N HIS A 28 -1.58 -13.06 -6.18
CA HIS A 28 -1.49 -13.71 -7.48
C HIS A 28 -0.09 -14.26 -7.77
N LEU A 29 0.96 -13.50 -7.46
CA LEU A 29 2.34 -13.97 -7.56
C LEU A 29 2.60 -15.18 -6.66
N ALA A 30 2.09 -15.17 -5.42
CA ALA A 30 2.22 -16.30 -4.50
C ALA A 30 1.45 -17.55 -4.96
N SER A 31 0.41 -17.40 -5.78
CA SER A 31 -0.33 -18.51 -6.38
C SER A 31 0.38 -19.14 -7.60
N THR A 32 1.52 -18.58 -8.01
CA THR A 32 2.34 -19.08 -9.12
C THR A 32 3.66 -19.60 -8.55
N PRO A 33 4.15 -20.80 -8.94
CA PRO A 33 3.65 -21.65 -10.01
C PRO A 33 2.51 -22.58 -9.57
N ASP A 34 1.63 -22.90 -10.52
CA ASP A 34 0.57 -23.91 -10.31
C ASP A 34 1.19 -25.29 -10.04
N ALA A 35 0.72 -25.96 -9.00
CA ALA A 35 1.21 -27.26 -8.53
C ALA A 35 1.14 -28.35 -9.62
N ALA A 36 0.24 -28.20 -10.59
CA ALA A 36 0.13 -29.08 -11.75
C ALA A 36 1.36 -29.04 -12.69
N SER A 37 2.15 -27.96 -12.64
CA SER A 37 3.34 -27.79 -13.48
C SER A 37 4.53 -28.65 -13.03
N GLU A 38 4.58 -29.03 -11.74
CA GLU A 38 5.70 -29.76 -11.14
C GLU A 38 5.87 -31.17 -11.73
N THR A 39 4.78 -31.80 -12.15
CA THR A 39 4.79 -33.20 -12.59
C THR A 39 5.14 -33.38 -14.08
N LEU A 40 5.16 -32.30 -14.87
CA LEU A 40 5.21 -32.37 -16.34
C LEU A 40 6.59 -32.05 -16.96
N LEU A 41 7.49 -31.36 -16.24
CA LEU A 41 8.66 -30.72 -16.86
C LEU A 41 10.00 -31.49 -16.68
N GLY A 42 9.97 -32.65 -16.01
CA GLY A 42 11.17 -33.47 -15.76
C GLY A 42 12.24 -32.76 -14.89
N PRO A 43 13.45 -33.32 -14.77
CA PRO A 43 14.46 -32.84 -13.80
C PRO A 43 14.98 -31.42 -14.05
N VAL A 44 15.15 -31.04 -15.33
CA VAL A 44 15.56 -29.67 -15.70
C VAL A 44 14.42 -28.69 -15.39
N GLY A 45 13.19 -29.07 -15.73
CA GLY A 45 11.98 -28.34 -15.41
C GLY A 45 11.79 -28.08 -13.92
N ALA A 46 12.07 -29.07 -13.08
CA ALA A 46 12.00 -28.94 -11.64
C ALA A 46 12.94 -27.85 -11.10
N ARG A 47 14.15 -27.72 -11.65
CA ARG A 47 15.09 -26.67 -11.26
C ARG A 47 14.60 -25.27 -11.68
N PHE A 48 14.02 -25.16 -12.87
CA PHE A 48 13.42 -23.91 -13.32
C PHE A 48 12.19 -23.53 -12.48
N LEU A 49 11.33 -24.48 -12.16
CA LEU A 49 10.18 -24.26 -11.29
C LEU A 49 10.62 -23.84 -9.89
N ALA A 50 11.61 -24.49 -9.30
CA ALA A 50 12.13 -24.08 -7.99
C ALA A 50 12.64 -22.63 -8.00
N ALA A 51 13.43 -22.25 -9.02
CA ALA A 51 13.90 -20.88 -9.18
C ALA A 51 12.76 -19.88 -9.42
N LEU A 52 11.72 -20.29 -10.17
CA LEU A 52 10.54 -19.48 -10.42
C LEU A 52 9.71 -19.28 -9.14
N THR A 53 9.49 -20.33 -8.35
CA THR A 53 8.81 -20.27 -7.06
C THR A 53 9.54 -19.36 -6.08
N GLU A 54 10.87 -19.46 -6.01
CA GLU A 54 11.68 -18.59 -5.16
C GLU A 54 11.55 -17.11 -5.59
N ALA A 55 11.69 -16.84 -6.89
CA ALA A 55 11.58 -15.49 -7.44
C ALA A 55 10.18 -14.88 -7.25
N THR A 56 9.12 -15.65 -7.49
CA THR A 56 7.72 -15.20 -7.32
C THR A 56 7.37 -15.00 -5.85
N THR A 57 7.88 -15.84 -4.95
CA THR A 57 7.74 -15.66 -3.50
C THR A 57 8.43 -14.39 -3.01
N GLU A 58 9.66 -14.12 -3.47
CA GLU A 58 10.38 -12.90 -3.12
C GLU A 58 9.67 -11.66 -3.67
N ALA A 59 9.22 -11.70 -4.93
CA ALA A 59 8.45 -10.62 -5.54
C ALA A 59 7.14 -10.37 -4.78
N SER A 60 6.41 -11.42 -4.39
CA SER A 60 5.20 -11.32 -3.58
C SER A 60 5.48 -10.62 -2.24
N ARG A 61 6.55 -11.00 -1.53
CA ARG A 61 6.96 -10.35 -0.27
C ARG A 61 7.32 -8.87 -0.46
N ALA A 62 8.05 -8.54 -1.52
CA ALA A 62 8.41 -7.15 -1.84
C ALA A 62 7.18 -6.28 -2.14
N VAL A 63 6.20 -6.83 -2.89
CA VAL A 63 4.95 -6.14 -3.22
C VAL A 63 4.08 -5.96 -1.98
N ALA A 64 3.96 -6.97 -1.12
CA ALA A 64 3.24 -6.85 0.16
C ALA A 64 3.84 -5.76 1.06
N ALA A 65 5.17 -5.71 1.18
CA ALA A 65 5.85 -4.65 1.93
C ALA A 65 5.65 -3.25 1.32
N LEU A 66 5.41 -3.15 0.00
CA LEU A 66 5.03 -1.89 -0.63
C LEU A 66 3.60 -1.50 -0.28
N ALA A 67 2.65 -2.45 -0.30
CA ALA A 67 1.26 -2.23 0.10
C ALA A 67 1.18 -1.67 1.55
N ASP A 68 1.90 -2.28 2.50
CA ASP A 68 1.95 -1.85 3.90
C ASP A 68 2.48 -0.40 4.05
N ARG A 69 3.47 -0.04 3.21
CA ARG A 69 4.00 1.34 3.17
C ARG A 69 2.98 2.32 2.62
N MET A 70 2.20 1.94 1.62
CA MET A 70 1.14 2.80 1.08
C MET A 70 -0.01 2.97 2.08
N GLU A 71 -0.38 1.92 2.81
CA GLU A 71 -1.36 2.02 3.90
C GLU A 71 -0.86 2.94 5.02
N THR A 72 0.42 2.82 5.38
CA THR A 72 1.06 3.73 6.35
C THR A 72 1.04 5.18 5.85
N ALA A 73 1.34 5.41 4.57
CA ALA A 73 1.26 6.74 3.98
C ALA A 73 -0.18 7.29 3.98
N CYS A 74 -1.20 6.45 3.75
CA CYS A 74 -2.61 6.80 3.87
C CYS A 74 -2.94 7.29 5.30
N ARG A 75 -2.55 6.53 6.33
CA ARG A 75 -2.77 6.92 7.74
C ARG A 75 -2.07 8.23 8.08
N THR A 76 -0.83 8.41 7.63
CA THR A 76 -0.07 9.66 7.84
C THR A 76 -0.74 10.86 7.17
N ALA A 77 -1.24 10.71 5.94
CA ALA A 77 -1.94 11.77 5.24
C ALA A 77 -3.23 12.19 5.98
N HIS A 78 -4.04 11.22 6.42
CA HIS A 78 -5.24 11.51 7.21
C HIS A 78 -4.93 12.20 8.54
N HIS A 79 -3.89 11.75 9.24
CA HIS A 79 -3.45 12.40 10.48
C HIS A 79 -2.97 13.83 10.23
N ALA A 80 -2.18 14.07 9.18
CA ALA A 80 -1.72 15.40 8.81
C ALA A 80 -2.89 16.34 8.47
N ALA A 81 -3.87 15.86 7.69
CA ALA A 81 -5.08 16.62 7.38
C ALA A 81 -5.84 17.03 8.66
N GLY A 82 -6.04 16.09 9.59
CA GLY A 82 -6.71 16.39 10.86
C GLY A 82 -5.93 17.38 11.74
N ALA A 83 -4.59 17.32 11.73
CA ALA A 83 -3.76 18.29 12.44
C ALA A 83 -3.87 19.70 11.83
N TYR A 84 -3.95 19.81 10.50
CA TYR A 84 -4.18 21.09 9.83
C TYR A 84 -5.57 21.65 10.11
N ASP A 85 -6.62 20.83 10.02
CA ASP A 85 -8.00 21.22 10.35
C ASP A 85 -8.08 21.72 11.81
N SER A 86 -7.40 21.02 12.73
CA SER A 86 -7.33 21.42 14.14
C SER A 86 -6.60 22.75 14.32
N ALA A 87 -5.46 22.94 13.67
CA ALA A 87 -4.68 24.18 13.76
C ALA A 87 -5.47 25.38 13.20
N ASP A 88 -6.21 25.19 12.11
CA ASP A 88 -7.06 26.22 11.51
C ASP A 88 -8.22 26.59 12.45
N ALA A 89 -8.88 25.60 13.06
CA ALA A 89 -9.92 25.85 14.06
C ALA A 89 -9.40 26.63 15.28
N HIS A 90 -8.22 26.28 15.80
CA HIS A 90 -7.59 26.99 16.92
C HIS A 90 -7.16 28.42 16.54
N ALA A 91 -6.73 28.65 15.30
CA ALA A 91 -6.46 29.99 14.82
C ALA A 91 -7.75 30.81 14.73
N GLY A 92 -8.84 30.22 14.23
CA GLY A 92 -10.16 30.86 14.12
C GLY A 92 -10.74 31.27 15.48
N THR A 93 -10.64 30.43 16.51
CA THR A 93 -11.10 30.77 17.87
C THR A 93 -10.28 31.92 18.47
N ARG A 94 -8.96 31.92 18.27
CA ARG A 94 -8.08 33.00 18.75
C ARG A 94 -8.32 34.34 18.05
N VAL A 95 -8.63 34.33 16.75
CA VAL A 95 -8.86 35.55 15.97
C VAL A 95 -10.27 36.11 16.18
N SER A 96 -11.28 35.26 16.34
CA SER A 96 -12.67 35.71 16.57
C SER A 96 -12.93 36.23 17.99
N GLY A 97 -12.04 35.97 18.95
CA GLY A 97 -12.16 36.48 20.32
C GLY A 97 -13.34 35.89 21.12
N VAL A 98 -13.97 34.83 20.59
CA VAL A 98 -15.04 34.10 21.28
C VAL A 98 -14.41 33.16 22.29
N TYR A 99 -14.40 33.57 23.55
CA TYR A 99 -14.23 32.70 24.72
C TYR A 99 -15.59 32.19 25.20
#